data_AF-A0A8H7SR60-F1
#
_entry.id   AF-A0A8H7SR60-F1
#
_cell.length_a   1.000
_cell.length_b   1.000
_cell.length_c   1.000
_cell.angle_alpha   90.00
_cell.angle_beta   90.00
_cell.angle_gamma   90.00
#
_symmetry.space_group_name_H-M   'P 1'
#
loop_
_entity.id
_entity.type
_entity.pdbx_description
1 polymer ?
#
loop_
_entity_poly.entity_id
_entity_poly.type
_entity_poly.pdbx_seq_one_letter_code
_entity_poly.pdbx_strand_id
1 'polypeptide(L)'
;MRTERAFYKKTKSNSIIKLVREQYLRTDIPCLSKACPSHCNNEGPHGLLSATANHYIIPDNSVIMRYLEILEQEEITGIILSQTVTINKLFICVYSDWGVKSLHASFLDIERDNVTS
;
A
#
# COMPACT_ATOMS: atom_id res chain seq x y z
N MET A 1 -1.69 -19.73 4.09
CA MET A 1 -0.85 -20.68 3.31
C MET A 1 0.59 -20.18 3.29
N ARG A 2 1.58 -21.04 3.56
CA ARG A 2 3.01 -20.68 3.57
C ARG A 2 3.66 -21.08 2.24
N THR A 3 4.42 -20.16 1.66
CA THR A 3 5.26 -20.39 0.49
C THR A 3 6.66 -19.85 0.73
N GLU A 4 7.63 -20.24 -0.08
CA GLU A 4 8.98 -19.68 -0.05
C GLU A 4 9.18 -18.74 -1.23
N ARG A 5 9.77 -17.57 -0.97
CA ARG A 5 10.13 -16.60 -2.01
C ARG A 5 11.64 -16.40 -2.02
N ALA A 6 12.26 -16.74 -3.14
CA ALA A 6 13.70 -16.55 -3.35
C ALA A 6 13.98 -15.26 -4.12
N PHE A 7 15.02 -14.55 -3.70
CA PHE A 7 15.55 -13.34 -4.30
C PHE A 7 17.03 -13.53 -4.57
N TYR A 8 17.55 -12.95 -5.65
CA TYR A 8 18.98 -12.89 -5.90
C TYR A 8 19.43 -11.45 -5.72
N LYS A 9 20.43 -11.22 -4.88
CA LYS A 9 21.00 -9.89 -4.68
C LYS A 9 22.50 -9.92 -4.90
N LYS A 10 22.99 -8.84 -5.49
CA LYS A 10 24.42 -8.59 -5.67
C LYS A 10 24.97 -7.94 -4.40
N THR A 11 26.09 -8.43 -3.92
CA THR A 11 26.77 -7.88 -2.73
C THR A 11 27.72 -6.76 -3.14
N LYS A 12 28.17 -5.98 -2.15
CA LYS A 12 29.21 -4.96 -2.35
C LYS A 12 30.53 -5.56 -2.86
N SER A 13 30.80 -6.83 -2.56
CA SER A 13 31.97 -7.57 -3.07
C SER A 13 31.73 -8.21 -4.45
N ASN A 14 30.71 -7.76 -5.20
CA ASN A 14 30.39 -8.22 -6.55
C ASN A 14 29.97 -9.70 -6.65
N SER A 15 29.68 -10.35 -5.51
CA SER A 15 29.16 -11.73 -5.48
C SER A 15 27.63 -11.76 -5.55
N ILE A 16 27.05 -12.81 -6.15
CA ILE A 16 25.60 -13.01 -6.20
C ILE A 16 25.20 -13.96 -5.07
N ILE A 17 24.26 -13.55 -4.23
CA ILE A 17 23.73 -14.39 -3.15
C ILE A 17 22.22 -14.62 -3.34
N LYS A 18 21.78 -15.85 -3.08
CA LYS A 18 20.36 -16.23 -3.05
C LYS A 18 19.83 -16.03 -1.62
N LEU A 19 18.84 -15.17 -1.47
CA LEU A 19 18.12 -14.92 -0.23
C LEU A 19 16.74 -15.58 -0.32
N VAL A 20 16.45 -16.53 0.56
CA VAL A 20 15.13 -17.16 0.65
C VAL A 20 14.40 -16.62 1.87
N ARG A 21 13.15 -16.21 1.70
CA ARG A 21 12.27 -15.73 2.78
C ARG A 21 10.96 -16.52 2.76
N GLU A 22 10.39 -16.76 3.92
CA GLU A 22 9.03 -17.27 4.03
C GLU A 22 8.03 -16.17 3.65
N GLN A 23 7.02 -16.55 2.86
CA GLN A 23 5.91 -15.70 2.49
C GLN A 23 4.61 -16.35 2.95
N TYR A 24 3.78 -15.56 3.64
CA TYR A 24 2.51 -16.00 4.18
C TYR A 24 1.37 -15.34 3.40
N LEU A 25 0.55 -16.17 2.76
CA LEU A 25 -0.72 -15.74 2.20
C LEU A 25 -1.77 -15.76 3.31
N ARG A 26 -2.25 -14.56 3.63
CA ARG A 26 -3.34 -14.29 4.56
C ARG A 26 -4.67 -14.33 3.83
N THR A 27 -5.68 -14.94 4.45
CA THR A 27 -7.05 -15.01 3.94
C THR A 27 -8.00 -14.05 4.67
N ASP A 28 -7.49 -13.39 5.71
CA ASP A 28 -8.20 -12.52 6.63
C ASP A 28 -7.90 -11.04 6.35
N ILE A 29 -7.57 -10.69 5.11
CA ILE A 29 -7.34 -9.29 4.72
C ILE A 29 -8.69 -8.63 4.43
N PRO A 30 -9.10 -7.60 5.18
CA PRO A 30 -10.37 -6.93 4.97
C PRO A 30 -10.36 -6.07 3.71
N CYS A 31 -11.52 -5.95 3.06
CA CYS A 31 -11.69 -5.05 1.91
C CYS A 31 -11.92 -3.59 2.32
N LEU A 32 -12.24 -3.33 3.61
CA LEU A 32 -12.49 -2.01 4.18
C LEU A 32 -13.65 -1.24 3.50
N SER A 33 -14.54 -1.94 2.79
CA SER A 33 -15.73 -1.35 2.19
C SER A 33 -16.97 -1.60 3.02
N LYS A 34 -17.70 -0.52 3.34
CA LYS A 34 -19.04 -0.62 3.95
C LYS A 34 -20.07 -1.27 3.04
N ALA A 35 -19.84 -1.26 1.72
CA ALA A 35 -20.72 -1.88 0.72
C ALA A 35 -20.41 -3.38 0.51
N CYS A 36 -19.46 -3.96 1.25
CA CYS A 36 -19.10 -5.36 1.06
C CYS A 36 -20.27 -6.31 1.39
N PRO A 37 -20.77 -7.11 0.41
CA PRO A 37 -21.90 -8.01 0.62
C PRO A 37 -21.55 -9.20 1.52
N SER A 38 -20.26 -9.55 1.62
CA SER A 38 -19.78 -10.67 2.42
C SER A 38 -19.57 -10.32 3.90
N HIS A 39 -19.94 -9.11 4.33
CA HIS A 39 -19.78 -8.61 5.69
C HIS A 39 -18.38 -8.88 6.27
N CYS A 40 -17.34 -8.54 5.51
CA CYS A 40 -15.96 -8.68 5.97
C CYS A 40 -15.76 -7.99 7.33
N ASN A 41 -14.93 -8.58 8.19
CA ASN A 41 -14.53 -7.94 9.43
C ASN A 41 -13.62 -6.73 9.11
N ASN A 42 -14.24 -5.56 8.96
CA ASN A 42 -13.54 -4.31 8.64
C ASN A 42 -13.14 -3.54 9.91
N GLU A 43 -13.09 -4.19 11.08
CA GLU A 43 -12.59 -3.58 12.31
C GLU A 43 -11.09 -3.32 12.20
N GLY A 44 -10.70 -2.05 12.27
CA GLY A 44 -9.30 -1.66 12.20
C GLY A 44 -9.08 -0.16 12.36
N PRO A 45 -7.82 0.27 12.50
CA PRO A 45 -7.47 1.69 12.57
C PRO A 45 -7.59 2.41 11.22
N HIS A 46 -7.86 1.67 10.15
CA HIS A 46 -7.98 2.21 8.80
C HIS A 46 -9.38 2.78 8.59
N GLY A 47 -9.47 3.87 7.82
CA GLY A 47 -10.74 4.44 7.43
C GLY A 47 -11.59 3.43 6.64
N LEU A 48 -12.90 3.63 6.62
CA LEU A 48 -13.83 2.78 5.88
C LEU A 48 -14.27 3.47 4.59
N LEU A 49 -14.23 2.75 3.47
CA LEU A 49 -14.73 3.27 2.20
C LEU A 49 -16.23 3.47 2.33
N SER A 50 -16.70 4.60 1.79
CA SER A 50 -18.12 4.91 1.78
C SER A 50 -18.91 3.82 1.04
N ALA A 51 -20.09 3.49 1.57
CA ALA A 51 -21.03 2.60 0.92
C ALA A 51 -21.74 3.26 -0.28
N THR A 52 -21.74 4.60 -0.33
CA THR A 52 -22.44 5.38 -1.36
C THR A 52 -21.55 5.76 -2.54
N ALA A 53 -20.29 5.33 -2.54
CA ALA A 53 -19.37 5.64 -3.63
C ALA A 53 -19.75 4.84 -4.89
N ASN A 54 -19.90 5.54 -6.03
CA ASN A 54 -20.21 4.90 -7.31
C ASN A 54 -19.01 4.13 -7.91
N HIS A 55 -17.79 4.49 -7.51
CA HIS A 55 -16.56 3.85 -7.97
C HIS A 55 -15.43 4.05 -6.95
N TYR A 56 -14.41 3.18 -7.01
CA TYR A 56 -13.15 3.33 -6.29
C TYR A 56 -12.01 3.53 -7.27
N ILE A 57 -10.97 4.22 -6.83
CA ILE A 57 -9.78 4.51 -7.63
C ILE A 57 -8.62 3.69 -7.08
N ILE A 58 -7.93 2.93 -7.93
CA ILE A 58 -6.73 2.16 -7.58
C ILE A 58 -5.58 2.67 -8.43
N PRO A 59 -4.84 3.70 -7.99
CA PRO A 59 -3.78 4.27 -8.79
C PRO A 59 -2.53 3.38 -8.80
N ASP A 60 -1.85 3.35 -9.95
CA ASP A 60 -0.53 2.74 -10.08
C ASP A 60 0.55 3.61 -9.42
N ASN A 61 1.70 3.01 -9.11
CA ASN A 61 2.85 3.71 -8.57
C ASN A 61 3.23 4.94 -9.41
N SER A 62 3.26 4.81 -10.74
CA SER A 62 3.61 5.93 -11.62
C SER A 62 2.69 7.14 -11.49
N VAL A 63 1.39 6.91 -11.22
CA VAL A 63 0.39 7.96 -11.02
C VAL A 63 0.58 8.62 -9.66
N ILE A 64 0.79 7.83 -8.62
CA ILE A 64 1.05 8.35 -7.27
C ILE A 64 2.32 9.20 -7.26
N MET A 65 3.41 8.72 -7.87
CA MET A 65 4.69 9.46 -7.92
C MET A 65 4.56 10.83 -8.60
N ARG A 66 3.69 10.96 -9.60
CA ARG A 66 3.60 12.17 -10.44
C ARG A 66 2.49 13.13 -10.00
N TYR A 67 1.43 12.60 -9.41
CA TYR A 67 0.19 13.33 -9.18
C TYR A 67 -0.30 13.19 -7.73
N LEU A 68 0.62 12.95 -6.78
CA LEU A 68 0.29 12.84 -5.36
C LEU A 68 -0.52 14.05 -4.90
N GLU A 69 -0.07 15.27 -5.23
CA GLU A 69 -0.73 16.53 -4.88
C GLU A 69 -2.20 16.59 -5.31
N ILE A 70 -2.52 16.05 -6.49
CA ILE A 70 -3.91 15.98 -6.99
C ILE A 70 -4.69 14.95 -6.18
N LEU A 71 -4.10 13.80 -5.90
CA LEU A 71 -4.72 12.74 -5.10
C LEU A 71 -4.94 13.14 -3.62
N GLU A 72 -4.31 14.23 -3.13
CA GLU A 72 -4.53 14.76 -1.78
C GLU A 72 -5.76 15.67 -1.67
N GLN A 73 -6.37 16.05 -2.79
CA GLN A 73 -7.51 16.97 -2.82
C GLN A 73 -8.75 16.35 -2.15
N GLU A 74 -9.46 17.14 -1.34
CA GLU A 74 -10.62 16.67 -0.54
C GLU A 74 -11.79 16.20 -1.43
N GLU A 75 -11.88 16.71 -2.65
CA GLU A 75 -12.89 16.32 -3.64
C GLU A 75 -12.69 14.88 -4.15
N ILE A 76 -11.44 14.37 -4.11
CA ILE A 76 -11.11 13.03 -4.58
C ILE A 76 -11.15 12.07 -3.39
N THR A 77 -12.20 11.26 -3.35
CA THR A 77 -12.44 10.26 -2.30
C THR A 77 -12.48 8.85 -2.87
N GLY A 78 -12.39 7.84 -2.00
CA GLY A 78 -12.49 6.43 -2.43
C GLY A 78 -11.26 5.88 -3.14
N ILE A 79 -10.07 6.41 -2.81
CA ILE A 79 -8.79 5.88 -3.31
C ILE A 79 -8.37 4.66 -2.46
N ILE A 80 -7.95 3.60 -3.14
CA ILE A 80 -7.41 2.37 -2.56
C ILE A 80 -5.95 2.25 -2.99
N LEU A 81 -5.04 2.26 -2.02
CA LEU A 81 -3.61 2.09 -2.28
C LEU A 81 -3.19 0.64 -2.07
N SER A 82 -2.50 0.09 -3.07
CA SER A 82 -1.95 -1.27 -2.99
C SER A 82 -0.67 -1.30 -2.16
N GLN A 83 -0.49 -2.36 -1.36
CA GLN A 83 0.72 -2.56 -0.55
C GLN A 83 2.00 -2.56 -1.41
N THR A 84 1.93 -3.08 -2.63
CA THR A 84 3.05 -3.11 -3.58
C THR A 84 3.46 -1.73 -4.10
N VAL A 85 2.61 -0.73 -3.91
CA VAL A 85 2.95 0.65 -4.24
C VAL A 85 3.50 1.36 -3.01
N THR A 86 3.01 1.04 -1.82
CA THR A 86 3.43 1.64 -0.55
C THR A 86 4.60 0.90 0.11
N ILE A 87 5.47 0.22 -0.66
CA ILE A 87 6.50 -0.71 -0.15
C ILE A 87 7.48 0.01 0.79
N ASN A 88 7.07 0.09 2.05
CA ASN A 88 7.88 0.02 3.28
C ASN A 88 7.02 -0.06 4.55
N LYS A 89 5.69 0.14 4.49
CA LYS A 89 4.80 -0.23 5.61
C LYS A 89 3.46 -0.78 5.11
N LEU A 90 3.07 -1.92 5.69
CA LEU A 90 1.80 -2.61 5.48
C LEU A 90 0.62 -1.70 5.89
N PHE A 91 0.11 -0.88 4.98
CA PHE A 91 -1.13 -0.14 5.18
C PHE A 91 -1.91 -0.14 3.87
N ILE A 92 -3.01 -0.91 3.83
CA ILE A 92 -4.14 -0.57 2.95
C ILE A 92 -4.74 0.68 3.60
N CYS A 93 -4.31 1.86 3.13
CA CYS A 93 -4.89 3.11 3.59
C CYS A 93 -6.15 3.34 2.78
N VAL A 94 -7.29 3.09 3.40
CA VAL A 94 -8.56 3.64 2.94
C VAL A 94 -8.75 4.95 3.67
N TYR A 95 -8.84 6.03 2.91
CA TYR A 95 -9.06 7.37 3.45
C TYR A 95 -10.46 7.49 4.05
N SER A 96 -10.53 7.75 5.35
CA SER A 96 -11.70 8.42 5.92
C SER A 96 -11.45 9.27 7.17
N ASP A 97 -10.20 9.55 7.60
CA ASP A 97 -9.90 10.63 8.58
C ASP A 97 -8.40 10.73 8.99
N TRP A 98 -7.54 9.76 8.66
CA TRP A 98 -6.10 9.84 8.91
C TRP A 98 -5.37 10.39 7.67
N GLY A 99 -5.01 11.68 7.74
CA GLY A 99 -4.58 12.49 6.61
C GLY A 99 -3.31 12.04 5.89
N VAL A 100 -3.29 12.36 4.59
CA VAL A 100 -2.24 12.13 3.59
C VAL A 100 -0.84 12.61 4.03
N LYS A 101 -0.76 13.50 5.03
CA LYS A 101 0.51 13.98 5.62
C LYS A 101 1.44 12.83 6.06
N SER A 102 0.88 11.69 6.48
CA SER A 102 1.67 10.50 6.83
C SER A 102 2.23 9.76 5.60
N LEU A 103 1.53 9.80 4.46
CA LEU A 103 1.98 9.24 3.20
C LEU A 103 3.11 10.06 2.58
N HIS A 104 3.01 11.39 2.57
CA HIS A 104 4.13 12.24 2.11
C HIS A 104 5.40 12.03 2.97
N ALA A 105 5.26 11.91 4.30
CA ALA A 105 6.38 11.59 5.18
C ALA A 105 6.99 10.20 4.88
N SER A 106 6.14 9.18 4.73
CA SER A 106 6.60 7.82 4.40
C SER A 106 7.21 7.72 3.00
N PHE A 107 6.75 8.55 2.07
CA PHE A 107 7.20 8.61 0.69
C PHE A 107 8.54 9.35 0.56
N LEU A 108 8.74 10.47 1.28
CA LEU A 108 10.03 11.16 1.37
C LEU A 108 11.13 10.29 2.01
N ASP A 109 10.76 9.36 2.87
CA ASP A 109 11.69 8.36 3.41
C ASP A 109 12.06 7.31 2.36
N ILE A 110 11.12 6.90 1.50
CA ILE A 110 11.38 5.97 0.37
C ILE A 110 12.31 6.59 -0.67
N GLU A 111 12.12 7.87 -1.03
CA GLU A 111 13.01 8.56 -1.99
C GLU A 111 14.45 8.62 -1.46
N ARG A 112 14.64 8.82 -0.15
CA ARG A 112 15.97 8.82 0.50
C ARG A 112 16.66 7.46 0.46
N ASP A 113 15.91 6.38 0.63
CA ASP A 113 16.46 5.01 0.57
C ASP A 113 16.81 4.59 -0.86
N ASN A 114 16.13 5.12 -1.88
CA ASN A 114 16.45 4.87 -3.30
C ASN A 114 17.67 5.65 -3.82
N VAL A 115 18.05 6.76 -3.17
CA VAL A 115 19.21 7.60 -3.57
C VAL A 115 20.54 7.08 -2.97
N THR A 116 20.51 6.15 -2.01
CA THR A 116 21.71 5.64 -1.32
C THR A 116 22.18 4.24 -1.76
N SER A 117 21.72 3.74 -2.91
CA SER A 117 22.13 2.44 -3.47
C SER A 117 23.00 2.54 -4.71
#